data_AF-A0A7V1DQN9-F1
#
_entry.id   AF-A0A7V1DQN9-F1
#
_cell.length_a   1.000
_cell.length_b   1.000
_cell.length_c   1.000
_cell.angle_alpha   90.00
_cell.angle_beta   90.00
_cell.angle_gamma   90.00
#
_symmetry.space_group_name_H-M   'P 1'
#
loop_
_entity.id
_entity.type
_entity.pdbx_description
1 polymer ?
#
loop_
_entity_poly.entity_id
_entity_poly.type
_entity_poly.pdbx_seq_one_letter_code
_entity_poly.pdbx_strand_id
1 'polypeptide(L)'
;MSGILIDPEHRELRFLEHWLASGEILPSQMPTSAFWSPEKKLAAAVFANGLVTIRNHAHDRARRKEVAEDIAWVFSDDTSWPYSFLRLCECFRLDPGYVRRIVREWIREASPLRRKMCSPHRHAA
;
A
#
# COMPACT_ATOMS: atom_id res chain seq x y z
N MET A 1 32.84 1.27 -26.21
CA MET A 1 32.54 2.37 -25.26
C MET A 1 31.13 2.16 -24.75
N SER A 2 31.01 1.84 -23.48
CA SER A 2 29.82 1.26 -22.84
C SER A 2 28.58 2.14 -22.99
N GLY A 3 27.51 1.53 -23.51
CA GLY A 3 26.17 2.09 -23.50
C GLY A 3 25.65 2.15 -22.07
N ILE A 4 25.15 3.32 -21.69
CA ILE A 4 24.37 3.51 -20.48
C ILE A 4 23.00 2.84 -20.74
N LEU A 5 22.89 1.57 -20.35
CA LEU A 5 21.60 0.93 -20.14
C LEU A 5 20.95 1.64 -18.94
N ILE A 6 20.15 2.66 -19.22
CA ILE A 6 19.23 3.24 -18.25
C ILE A 6 18.21 2.15 -17.94
N ASP A 7 18.40 1.50 -16.79
CA ASP A 7 17.57 0.41 -16.32
C ASP A 7 16.13 0.91 -16.07
N PRO A 8 15.13 0.47 -16.85
CA PRO A 8 13.74 0.93 -16.70
C PRO A 8 13.12 0.51 -15.36
N GLU A 9 13.69 -0.47 -14.66
CA GLU A 9 13.17 -0.99 -13.39
C GLU A 9 13.25 0.04 -12.24
N HIS A 10 14.21 0.97 -12.28
CA HIS A 10 14.42 1.95 -11.20
C HIS A 10 13.40 3.11 -11.19
N ARG A 11 12.73 3.39 -12.31
CA ARG A 11 11.71 4.45 -12.40
C ARG A 11 10.38 4.00 -11.77
N GLU A 12 10.07 2.71 -11.85
CA GLU A 12 8.84 2.10 -11.34
C GLU A 12 8.77 2.08 -9.81
N LEU A 13 9.92 1.87 -9.15
CA LEU A 13 10.02 1.86 -7.70
C LEU A 13 9.77 3.24 -7.09
N ARG A 14 10.27 4.32 -7.72
CA ARG A 14 9.99 5.70 -7.27
C ARG A 14 8.53 6.09 -7.48
N PHE A 15 7.88 5.54 -8.51
CA PHE A 15 6.45 5.75 -8.74
C PHE A 15 5.62 5.07 -7.66
N LEU A 16 5.92 3.83 -7.30
CA LEU A 16 5.28 3.11 -6.20
C LEU A 16 5.55 3.75 -4.84
N GLU A 17 6.77 4.24 -4.60
CA GLU A 17 7.12 4.98 -3.37
C GLU A 17 6.32 6.29 -3.27
N HIS A 18 6.23 7.06 -4.36
CA HIS A 18 5.42 8.28 -4.42
C HIS A 18 3.92 7.98 -4.23
N TRP A 19 3.43 6.89 -4.84
CA TRP A 19 2.04 6.44 -4.79
C TRP A 19 1.63 5.87 -3.41
N LEU A 20 2.53 5.16 -2.73
CA LEU A 20 2.35 4.75 -1.32
C LEU A 20 2.40 5.96 -0.38
N ALA A 21 3.18 6.99 -0.70
CA ALA A 21 3.35 8.17 0.13
C ALA A 21 2.14 9.13 0.08
N SER A 22 1.53 9.34 -1.10
CA SER A 22 0.60 10.47 -1.33
C SER A 22 -0.89 10.16 -1.23
N GLY A 23 -1.34 8.90 -1.39
CA GLY A 23 -2.74 8.52 -1.12
C GLY A 23 -3.83 9.19 -1.98
N GLU A 24 -3.49 9.95 -3.01
CA GLU A 24 -4.44 10.71 -3.83
C GLU A 24 -4.10 10.63 -5.32
N ILE A 25 -4.56 9.61 -6.06
CA ILE A 25 -4.90 9.72 -7.50
C ILE A 25 -5.97 8.67 -7.84
N LEU A 26 -7.09 9.09 -8.45
CA LEU A 26 -8.13 8.21 -9.00
C LEU A 26 -7.58 7.36 -10.17
N PRO A 27 -8.01 6.11 -10.39
CA PRO A 27 -7.52 5.27 -11.49
C PRO A 27 -7.58 5.93 -12.88
N SER A 28 -8.53 6.84 -13.10
CA SER A 28 -8.71 7.61 -14.34
C SER A 28 -7.68 8.72 -14.58
N GLN A 29 -6.92 9.12 -13.56
CA GLN A 29 -5.92 10.19 -13.62
C GLN A 29 -4.48 9.68 -13.66
N MET A 30 -4.28 8.36 -13.77
CA MET A 30 -2.96 7.78 -14.05
C MET A 30 -2.46 8.31 -15.40
N PRO A 31 -1.36 9.09 -15.46
CA PRO A 31 -0.69 9.32 -16.73
C PRO A 31 -0.28 7.94 -17.21
N THR A 32 -0.81 7.52 -18.36
CA THR A 32 -0.59 6.21 -18.96
C THR A 32 0.90 5.87 -18.84
N SER A 33 1.27 5.06 -17.84
CA SER A 33 2.60 4.49 -17.78
C SER A 33 2.70 3.67 -19.05
N ALA A 34 3.43 4.21 -20.04
CA ALA A 34 3.38 3.72 -21.43
C ALA A 34 3.91 2.28 -21.57
N PHE A 35 4.37 1.68 -20.46
CA PHE A 35 5.01 0.38 -20.38
C PHE A 35 4.23 -0.67 -19.57
N TRP A 36 3.12 -0.32 -18.89
CA TRP A 36 2.30 -1.29 -18.16
C TRP A 36 1.07 -1.71 -18.93
N SER A 37 0.85 -3.02 -19.02
CA SER A 37 -0.40 -3.57 -19.54
C SER A 37 -1.59 -3.13 -18.68
N PRO A 38 -2.82 -3.09 -19.24
CA PRO A 38 -4.03 -2.80 -18.47
C PRO A 38 -4.18 -3.68 -17.20
N GLU A 39 -3.80 -4.96 -17.29
CA GLU A 39 -3.86 -5.91 -16.19
C GLU A 39 -2.88 -5.53 -15.07
N LYS A 40 -1.66 -5.09 -15.42
CA LYS A 40 -0.66 -4.63 -14.44
C LYS A 40 -1.10 -3.32 -13.76
N LYS A 41 -1.79 -2.44 -14.47
CA LYS A 41 -2.41 -1.24 -13.90
C LYS A 41 -3.52 -1.58 -12.92
N LEU A 42 -4.38 -2.55 -13.26
CA LEU A 42 -5.40 -3.05 -12.36
C LEU A 42 -4.79 -3.71 -11.12
N ALA A 43 -3.76 -4.54 -11.30
CA ALA A 43 -3.02 -5.15 -10.20
C ALA A 43 -2.45 -4.11 -9.24
N ALA A 44 -1.92 -3.00 -9.77
CA ALA A 44 -1.46 -1.89 -8.94
C ALA A 44 -2.66 -1.26 -8.23
N ALA A 45 -3.72 -0.85 -8.94
CA ALA A 45 -4.89 -0.23 -8.32
C ALA A 45 -5.46 -1.07 -7.14
N VAL A 46 -5.58 -2.39 -7.31
CA VAL A 46 -6.00 -3.31 -6.23
C VAL A 46 -5.02 -3.28 -5.06
N PHE A 47 -3.72 -3.33 -5.33
CA PHE A 47 -2.70 -3.31 -4.27
C PHE A 47 -2.72 -2.01 -3.46
N ALA A 48 -2.73 -0.85 -4.10
CA ALA A 48 -2.83 0.42 -3.38
C ALA A 48 -4.09 0.49 -2.57
N ASN A 49 -5.23 0.12 -3.16
CA ASN A 49 -6.51 0.29 -2.50
C ASN A 49 -6.50 -0.41 -1.14
N GLY A 50 -6.07 -1.68 -1.08
CA GLY A 50 -5.96 -2.40 0.18
C GLY A 50 -4.98 -1.75 1.16
N LEU A 51 -3.78 -1.36 0.72
CA LEU A 51 -2.78 -0.75 1.60
C LEU A 51 -3.20 0.64 2.11
N VAL A 52 -3.79 1.48 1.25
CA VAL A 52 -4.28 2.83 1.57
C VAL A 52 -5.47 2.74 2.53
N THR A 53 -6.39 1.79 2.31
CA THR A 53 -7.51 1.57 3.23
C THR A 53 -7.00 1.23 4.62
N ILE A 54 -6.03 0.33 4.75
CA ILE A 54 -5.42 0.01 6.04
C ILE A 54 -4.74 1.25 6.64
N ARG A 55 -3.88 1.93 5.87
CA ARG A 55 -3.10 3.08 6.36
C ARG A 55 -3.99 4.21 6.88
N ASN A 56 -5.02 4.58 6.13
CA ASN A 56 -5.82 5.78 6.39
C ASN A 56 -7.01 5.51 7.32
N HIS A 57 -7.54 4.28 7.32
CA HIS A 57 -8.79 3.96 8.00
C HIS A 57 -8.65 2.94 9.12
N ALA A 58 -7.44 2.51 9.50
CA ALA A 58 -7.24 1.59 10.64
C ALA A 58 -7.89 2.04 11.96
N HIS A 59 -8.14 3.34 12.13
CA HIS A 59 -8.82 3.90 13.29
C HIS A 59 -10.32 4.10 13.14
N ASP A 60 -10.84 4.02 11.92
CA ASP A 60 -12.21 4.36 11.59
C ASP A 60 -13.14 3.19 11.98
N ARG A 61 -13.96 3.41 13.01
CA ARG A 61 -14.93 2.40 13.46
C ARG A 61 -15.98 2.08 12.41
N ALA A 62 -16.34 3.03 11.56
CA ALA A 62 -17.33 2.82 10.51
C ALA A 62 -16.79 1.90 9.40
N ARG A 63 -15.47 1.95 9.15
CA ARG A 63 -14.79 1.14 8.13
C ARG A 63 -14.07 -0.09 8.69
N ARG A 64 -14.32 -0.45 9.95
CA ARG A 64 -13.65 -1.56 10.64
C ARG A 64 -13.70 -2.88 9.86
N LYS A 65 -14.84 -3.18 9.22
CA LYS A 65 -15.02 -4.42 8.46
C LYS A 65 -14.12 -4.45 7.22
N GLU A 66 -14.16 -3.39 6.41
CA GLU A 66 -13.35 -3.24 5.20
C GLU A 66 -11.85 -3.32 5.53
N VAL A 67 -11.41 -2.58 6.54
CA VAL A 67 -10.02 -2.63 7.02
C VAL A 67 -9.63 -4.03 7.49
N ALA A 68 -10.52 -4.74 8.21
CA ALA A 68 -10.23 -6.09 8.69
C ALA A 68 -10.09 -7.09 7.51
N GLU A 69 -10.90 -6.94 6.47
CA GLU A 69 -10.80 -7.72 5.23
C GLU A 69 -9.47 -7.45 4.52
N ASP A 70 -9.07 -6.18 4.37
CA ASP A 70 -7.79 -5.82 3.74
C ASP A 70 -6.58 -6.28 4.57
N ILE A 71 -6.64 -6.20 5.90
CA ILE A 71 -5.62 -6.76 6.79
C ILE A 71 -5.54 -8.28 6.57
N ALA A 72 -6.67 -8.99 6.61
CA ALA A 72 -6.70 -10.43 6.41
C ALA A 72 -6.12 -10.82 5.04
N TRP A 73 -6.40 -10.04 4.01
CA TRP A 73 -5.82 -10.21 2.68
C TRP A 73 -4.29 -10.06 2.68
N VAL A 74 -3.73 -9.03 3.32
CA VAL A 74 -2.26 -8.83 3.41
C VAL A 74 -1.56 -9.97 4.17
N PHE A 75 -2.19 -10.51 5.21
CA PHE A 75 -1.61 -11.60 6.02
C PHE A 75 -1.93 -13.00 5.50
N SER A 76 -2.74 -13.12 4.45
CA SER A 76 -3.02 -14.39 3.80
C SER A 76 -1.81 -14.89 3.00
N ASP A 77 -1.53 -16.19 3.08
CA ASP A 77 -0.57 -16.88 2.22
C ASP A 77 -1.24 -17.52 0.99
N ASP A 78 -2.48 -17.15 0.70
CA ASP A 78 -3.20 -17.62 -0.49
C ASP A 78 -2.52 -17.13 -1.78
N THR A 79 -2.33 -18.04 -2.73
CA THR A 79 -1.76 -17.78 -4.07
C THR A 79 -2.68 -18.24 -5.21
N SER A 80 -3.91 -18.67 -4.88
CA SER A 80 -4.86 -19.30 -5.82
C SER A 80 -5.50 -18.33 -6.80
N TRP A 81 -5.55 -17.03 -6.46
CA TRP A 81 -6.16 -16.00 -7.28
C TRP A 81 -5.14 -14.90 -7.67
N PRO A 82 -5.30 -14.28 -8.85
CA PRO A 82 -4.27 -13.44 -9.47
C PRO A 82 -3.99 -12.12 -8.74
N TYR A 83 -4.90 -11.66 -7.88
CA TYR A 83 -4.73 -10.45 -7.06
C TYR A 83 -4.58 -10.77 -5.57
N SER A 84 -4.21 -12.01 -5.23
CA SER A 84 -3.72 -12.31 -3.88
C SER A 84 -2.50 -11.46 -3.55
N PHE A 85 -2.34 -11.12 -2.28
CA PHE A 85 -1.24 -10.30 -1.80
C PHE A 85 0.13 -10.86 -2.24
N LEU A 86 0.34 -12.17 -2.15
CA LEU A 86 1.59 -12.79 -2.58
C LEU A 86 1.82 -12.69 -4.09
N ARG A 87 0.78 -12.87 -4.92
CA ARG A 87 0.88 -12.68 -6.39
C ARG A 87 1.16 -11.24 -6.77
N LEU A 88 0.61 -10.28 -6.04
CA LEU A 88 0.92 -8.87 -6.24
C LEU A 88 2.36 -8.55 -5.83
N CYS A 89 2.83 -9.06 -4.68
CA CYS A 89 4.23 -8.89 -4.28
C CYS A 89 5.19 -9.49 -5.31
N GLU A 90 4.89 -10.69 -5.84
CA GLU A 90 5.64 -11.32 -6.93
C GLU A 90 5.64 -10.45 -8.21
N CYS A 91 4.46 -9.98 -8.65
CA CYS A 91 4.30 -9.15 -9.84
C CYS A 91 5.08 -7.83 -9.79
N PHE A 92 5.17 -7.23 -8.59
CA PHE A 92 5.87 -5.97 -8.34
C PHE A 92 7.29 -6.16 -7.78
N ARG A 93 7.79 -7.40 -7.67
CA ARG A 93 9.11 -7.74 -7.12
C ARG A 93 9.36 -7.17 -5.72
N LEU A 94 8.33 -7.19 -4.88
CA LEU A 94 8.37 -6.74 -3.49
C LEU A 94 8.54 -7.92 -2.54
N ASP A 95 9.26 -7.71 -1.44
CA ASP A 95 9.33 -8.68 -0.34
C ASP A 95 8.01 -8.64 0.48
N PRO A 96 7.22 -9.73 0.50
CA PRO A 96 5.99 -9.80 1.30
C PRO A 96 6.25 -9.57 2.80
N GLY A 97 7.38 -10.03 3.31
CA GLY A 97 7.75 -9.90 4.73
C GLY A 97 7.96 -8.44 5.13
N TYR A 98 8.63 -7.68 4.26
CA TYR A 98 8.83 -6.24 4.42
C TYR A 98 7.50 -5.47 4.42
N VAL A 99 6.61 -5.72 3.46
CA VAL A 99 5.31 -5.04 3.39
C VAL A 99 4.44 -5.38 4.61
N ARG A 100 4.40 -6.65 5.02
CA ARG A 100 3.70 -7.09 6.25
C ARG A 100 4.29 -6.45 7.51
N ARG A 101 5.58 -6.14 7.56
CA ARG A 101 6.20 -5.42 8.68
C ARG A 101 5.68 -3.98 8.75
N ILE A 102 5.66 -3.25 7.63
CA ILE A 102 5.13 -1.88 7.55
C ILE A 102 3.65 -1.85 7.97
N VAL A 103 2.84 -2.77 7.44
CA VAL A 103 1.41 -2.86 7.79
C VAL A 103 1.21 -3.12 9.29
N ARG A 104 2.04 -3.97 9.92
CA ARG A 104 2.03 -4.14 11.39
C ARG A 104 2.36 -2.87 12.15
N GLU A 105 3.28 -2.05 11.64
CA GLU A 105 3.64 -0.77 12.25
C GLU A 105 2.45 0.19 12.21
N TRP A 106 1.76 0.32 11.06
CA TRP A 106 0.54 1.12 10.94
C TRP A 106 -0.56 0.66 11.90
N ILE A 107 -0.80 -0.64 12.01
CA ILE A 107 -1.82 -1.19 12.93
C ILE A 107 -1.45 -0.92 14.40
N ARG A 108 -0.16 -1.01 14.75
CA ARG A 108 0.32 -0.72 16.10
C ARG A 108 0.19 0.76 16.46
N GLU A 109 0.55 1.64 15.55
CA GLU A 109 0.31 3.08 15.66
C GLU A 109 -1.19 3.37 15.74
N ALA A 110 -2.00 2.54 15.06
CA ALA A 110 -3.44 2.68 15.08
C ALA A 110 -4.08 2.33 16.45
N SER A 111 -3.34 1.64 17.31
CA SER A 111 -3.85 1.18 18.60
C SER A 111 -4.19 2.35 19.54
N PRO A 112 -5.38 2.34 20.17
CA PRO A 112 -5.79 3.39 21.10
C PRO A 112 -4.86 3.52 22.34
N LEU A 113 -4.04 2.50 22.63
CA LEU A 113 -3.08 2.51 23.74
C LEU A 113 -1.93 3.51 23.51
N ARG A 114 -1.44 3.67 22.28
CA ARG A 114 -0.39 4.67 21.95
C ARG A 114 -0.91 6.10 21.94
N ARG A 115 -2.22 6.30 21.74
CA ARG A 115 -2.88 7.62 21.83
C ARG A 115 -2.91 8.19 23.24
N LYS A 116 -2.95 7.35 24.29
CA LYS A 116 -2.91 7.85 25.67
C LYS A 116 -1.57 8.51 26.03
N MET A 117 -0.48 8.15 25.34
CA MET A 117 0.86 8.72 25.59
C MET A 117 1.15 10.00 24.78
N CYS A 118 0.47 10.21 23.65
CA CYS A 118 0.49 11.48 22.91
C CYS A 118 -0.88 12.17 23.00
N SER A 119 -1.25 12.61 24.19
CA SER A 119 -2.18 13.73 24.33
C SER A 119 -1.37 14.94 24.79
N PRO A 120 -0.90 15.83 23.91
CA PRO A 120 -0.59 17.18 24.33
C PRO A 120 -1.91 17.82 24.75
N HIS A 121 -1.89 18.45 25.92
CA HIS A 121 -2.98 19.24 26.47
C HIS A 121 -3.66 20.11 25.40
N ARG A 122 -4.95 19.87 25.17
CA ARG A 122 -5.84 20.93 24.64
C ARG A 122 -6.32 21.73 25.84
N HIS A 123 -5.63 22.82 26.18
CA HIS A 123 -6.15 23.86 27.05
C HIS A 123 -5.63 25.24 26.66
N ALA A 124 -6.59 26.17 26.50
CA ALA A 124 -6.50 27.62 26.44
C ALA A 124 -5.81 28.21 25.18
N ALA A 125 -6.35 29.24 24.53
CA ALA A 125 -7.26 30.29 24.96
C ALA A 125 -8.24 30.70 23.86
#